data_AF-A0A1D2MSL8-F1
#
_entry.id   AF-A0A1D2MSL8-F1
#
_cell.length_a   1.000
_cell.length_b   1.000
_cell.length_c   1.000
_cell.angle_alpha   90.00
_cell.angle_beta   90.00
_cell.angle_gamma   90.00
#
_symmetry.space_group_name_H-M   'P 1'
#
loop_
_entity.id
_entity.type
_entity.pdbx_description
1 polymer ?
#
loop_
_entity_poly.entity_id
_entity_poly.type
_entity_poly.pdbx_seq_one_letter_code
_entity_poly.pdbx_strand_id
1 'polypeptide(L)'
;MDLDEDGPYNKTFISDGRYSRWQLTVSVTASEQDEDLEFLLDGKPLPWKSTGLEDREFYNWDGKEGFSFGFHNFAIRSKSPSRNEKVPRMICSIALHEFGTEEEFHMENDYVSAYPTWNFLRKKSYRPTNAGCIMRNMTQERFCPVCQEGMWIQFLSTVSLIDDLSISNESRSDGTRGVTLKTLQFGQFRPEYQRMTGGEFMQIRWIQNNREVEELKDQTDVFLTPGDWTVTVKFVNPEVKYDPYGVLHASKRFEIA
;
A
#
# COMPACT_ATOMS: atom_id res chain seq x y z
N MET A 1 24.95 0.00 21.20
CA MET A 1 26.41 -0.06 21.44
C MET A 1 26.88 1.36 21.48
N ASP A 2 27.63 1.72 22.51
CA ASP A 2 28.17 3.06 22.70
C ASP A 2 29.55 3.12 22.05
N LEU A 3 29.73 3.98 21.06
CA LEU A 3 30.97 4.05 20.29
C LEU A 3 32.11 4.73 21.06
N ASP A 4 31.80 5.52 22.08
CA ASP A 4 32.80 6.24 22.87
C ASP A 4 33.32 5.37 24.02
N GLU A 5 32.46 4.52 24.60
CA GLU A 5 32.85 3.58 25.66
C GLU A 5 33.38 2.23 25.12
N ASP A 6 32.72 1.66 24.11
CA ASP A 6 33.02 0.30 23.63
C ASP A 6 34.12 0.27 22.55
N GLY A 7 34.52 1.45 22.05
CA GLY A 7 35.47 1.60 20.95
C GLY A 7 34.88 1.27 19.57
N PRO A 8 35.72 1.04 18.55
CA PRO A 8 35.25 0.87 17.18
C PRO A 8 34.41 -0.41 17.05
N TYR A 9 33.23 -0.27 16.44
CA TYR A 9 32.42 -1.43 16.07
C TYR A 9 33.04 -2.14 14.87
N ASN A 10 33.09 -3.47 14.95
CA ASN A 10 33.55 -4.31 13.87
C ASN A 10 32.69 -5.56 13.79
N LYS A 11 32.13 -5.84 12.61
CA LYS A 11 31.36 -7.05 12.33
C LYS A 11 31.84 -7.70 11.04
N THR A 12 32.13 -8.99 11.15
CA THR A 12 32.37 -9.84 9.98
C THR A 12 31.08 -10.52 9.56
N PHE A 13 30.83 -10.59 8.25
CA PHE A 13 29.75 -11.35 7.65
C PHE A 13 30.28 -12.17 6.46
N ILE A 14 29.50 -13.16 6.01
CA ILE A 14 29.87 -14.01 4.88
C ILE A 14 28.86 -13.73 3.76
N SER A 15 29.36 -13.46 2.55
CA SER A 15 28.56 -13.46 1.33
C SER A 15 28.82 -14.75 0.56
N ASP A 16 27.78 -15.26 -0.09
CA ASP A 16 27.89 -16.38 -1.02
C ASP A 16 28.26 -15.95 -2.45
N GLY A 17 28.39 -14.64 -2.69
CA GLY A 17 28.80 -14.06 -3.96
C GLY A 17 27.80 -14.21 -5.11
N ARG A 18 26.53 -14.55 -4.83
CA ARG A 18 25.53 -14.81 -5.88
C ARG A 18 24.67 -13.60 -6.22
N TYR A 19 24.61 -12.62 -5.33
CA TYR A 19 23.78 -11.44 -5.50
C TYR A 19 24.50 -10.37 -6.31
N SER A 20 23.75 -9.56 -7.05
CA SER A 20 24.32 -8.55 -7.94
C SER A 20 24.41 -7.17 -7.30
N ARG A 21 23.68 -6.95 -6.20
CA ARG A 21 23.54 -5.64 -5.55
C ARG A 21 23.45 -5.80 -4.05
N TRP A 22 23.68 -4.71 -3.33
CA TRP A 22 23.46 -4.66 -1.88
C TRP A 22 22.98 -3.30 -1.42
N GLN A 23 22.33 -3.27 -0.26
CA GLN A 23 21.96 -2.05 0.46
C GLN A 23 22.34 -2.19 1.93
N LEU A 24 23.05 -1.19 2.44
CA LEU A 24 23.40 -1.05 3.84
C LEU A 24 22.64 0.14 4.41
N THR A 25 21.87 -0.10 5.47
CA THR A 25 21.25 0.93 6.28
C THR A 25 21.83 0.90 7.67
N VAL A 26 22.36 2.03 8.12
CA VAL A 26 22.86 2.21 9.50
C VAL A 26 22.10 3.36 10.13
N SER A 27 21.77 3.23 11.40
CA SER A 27 21.25 4.35 12.18
C SER A 27 22.07 4.59 13.42
N VAL A 28 22.41 5.85 13.66
CA VAL A 28 23.25 6.32 14.75
C VAL A 28 22.62 7.54 15.43
N THR A 29 23.10 7.88 16.62
CA THR A 29 22.76 9.11 17.36
C THR A 29 24.03 9.96 17.60
N ALA A 30 23.86 11.24 17.90
CA ALA A 30 24.95 12.16 18.23
C ALA A 30 26.11 12.18 17.20
N SER A 31 25.74 12.31 15.92
CA SER A 31 26.65 12.43 14.77
C SER A 31 26.51 13.80 14.10
N GLU A 32 26.79 14.86 14.87
CA GLU A 32 26.55 16.26 14.48
C GLU A 32 27.48 16.75 13.36
N GLN A 33 28.69 16.19 13.22
CA GLN A 33 29.66 16.62 12.22
C GLN A 33 30.16 15.46 11.34
N ASP A 34 30.54 15.79 10.10
CA ASP A 34 31.06 14.82 9.12
C ASP A 34 32.32 14.11 9.63
N GLU A 35 33.09 14.77 10.50
CA GLU A 35 34.32 14.23 11.08
C GLU A 35 34.07 13.31 12.28
N ASP A 36 32.84 13.19 12.78
CA ASP A 36 32.53 12.46 14.01
C ASP A 36 32.62 10.94 13.84
N LEU A 37 32.14 10.45 12.69
CA LEU A 37 32.05 9.02 12.40
C LEU A 37 32.80 8.66 11.12
N GLU A 38 33.25 7.42 11.07
CA GLU A 38 33.75 6.78 9.85
C GLU A 38 33.13 5.41 9.68
N PHE A 39 32.52 5.20 8.52
CA PHE A 39 31.94 3.93 8.11
C PHE A 39 32.87 3.27 7.10
N LEU A 40 33.25 2.02 7.36
CA LEU A 40 34.19 1.25 6.53
C LEU A 40 33.52 -0.05 6.10
N LEU A 41 33.55 -0.33 4.79
CA LEU A 41 33.14 -1.60 4.21
C LEU A 41 34.34 -2.20 3.48
N ASP A 42 34.78 -3.37 3.93
CA ASP A 42 36.04 -4.03 3.51
C ASP A 42 37.25 -3.10 3.56
N GLY A 43 37.30 -2.26 4.59
CA GLY A 43 38.35 -1.26 4.79
C GLY A 43 38.27 -0.02 3.90
N LYS A 44 37.27 0.08 3.01
CA LYS A 44 37.02 1.27 2.18
C LYS A 44 36.02 2.21 2.88
N PRO A 45 36.30 3.52 2.95
CA PRO A 45 35.38 4.47 3.54
C PRO A 45 34.11 4.62 2.69
N LEU A 46 32.96 4.56 3.35
CA LEU A 46 31.68 4.87 2.72
C LEU A 46 31.42 6.39 2.79
N PRO A 47 31.04 7.02 1.67
CA PRO A 47 30.78 8.45 1.65
C PRO A 47 29.52 8.78 2.46
N TRP A 48 29.63 9.69 3.41
CA TRP A 48 28.50 10.08 4.25
C TRP A 48 28.63 11.55 4.64
N LYS A 49 27.53 12.13 5.12
CA LYS A 49 27.47 13.48 5.67
C LYS A 49 26.52 13.50 6.83
N SER A 50 26.89 14.19 7.90
CA SER A 50 26.03 14.47 9.04
C SER A 50 24.79 15.28 8.61
N THR A 51 23.66 15.03 9.27
CA THR A 51 22.48 15.90 9.13
C THR A 51 22.46 17.04 10.15
N GLY A 52 23.44 17.05 11.06
CA GLY A 52 23.62 18.06 12.11
C GLY A 52 22.70 17.85 13.32
N LEU A 53 22.04 16.69 13.42
CA LEU A 53 21.08 16.39 14.47
C LEU A 53 21.69 15.45 15.51
N GLU A 54 21.25 15.60 16.74
CA GLU A 54 21.64 14.73 17.85
C GLU A 54 20.75 13.48 17.95
N ASP A 55 19.55 13.56 17.39
CA ASP A 55 18.56 12.47 17.37
C ASP A 55 18.98 11.34 16.40
N ARG A 56 18.22 10.26 16.38
CA ARG A 56 18.49 9.10 15.55
C ARG A 56 18.39 9.44 14.07
N GLU A 57 19.51 9.32 13.38
CA GLU A 57 19.64 9.52 11.94
C GLU A 57 19.76 8.17 11.21
N PHE A 58 19.40 8.13 9.93
CA PHE A 58 19.48 6.95 9.08
C PHE A 58 20.32 7.23 7.85
N TYR A 59 21.38 6.44 7.67
CA TYR A 59 22.31 6.51 6.55
C TYR A 59 22.16 5.28 5.69
N ASN A 60 22.08 5.48 4.38
CA ASN A 60 21.88 4.42 3.40
C ASN A 60 22.98 4.47 2.35
N TRP A 61 23.53 3.29 2.04
CA TRP A 61 24.46 3.09 0.94
C TRP A 61 23.99 1.91 0.10
N ASP A 62 24.18 2.02 -1.20
CA ASP A 62 23.90 0.95 -2.15
C ASP A 62 25.12 0.65 -3.01
N GLY A 63 25.29 -0.64 -3.32
CA GLY A 63 26.27 -1.12 -4.27
C GLY A 63 25.59 -1.74 -5.49
N LYS A 64 26.06 -1.35 -6.67
CA LYS A 64 25.62 -1.91 -7.96
C LYS A 64 26.34 -3.19 -8.35
N GLU A 65 27.38 -3.53 -7.60
CA GLU A 65 28.11 -4.79 -7.68
C GLU A 65 27.95 -5.50 -6.35
N GLY A 66 27.62 -6.78 -6.40
CA GLY A 66 27.47 -7.63 -5.22
C GLY A 66 28.79 -7.88 -4.52
N PHE A 67 28.71 -8.44 -3.32
CA PHE A 67 29.91 -8.92 -2.64
C PHE A 67 30.47 -10.15 -3.36
N SER A 68 31.78 -10.35 -3.24
CA SER A 68 32.43 -11.59 -3.65
C SER A 68 32.08 -12.73 -2.68
N PHE A 69 32.25 -13.99 -3.11
CA PHE A 69 32.17 -15.11 -2.18
C PHE A 69 33.26 -14.98 -1.09
N GLY A 70 32.87 -15.03 0.19
CA GLY A 70 33.80 -15.07 1.31
C GLY A 70 33.45 -14.14 2.46
N PHE A 71 34.46 -13.84 3.28
CA PHE A 71 34.33 -12.98 4.46
C PHE A 71 34.47 -11.51 4.09
N HIS A 72 33.56 -10.71 4.61
CA HIS A 72 33.52 -9.27 4.47
C HIS A 72 33.46 -8.60 5.84
N ASN A 73 33.91 -7.36 5.91
CA ASN A 73 34.03 -6.61 7.15
C ASN A 73 33.29 -5.29 7.06
N PHE A 74 32.40 -5.04 8.02
CA PHE A 74 31.83 -3.72 8.23
C PHE A 74 32.28 -3.17 9.58
N ALA A 75 32.79 -1.93 9.57
CA ALA A 75 33.27 -1.26 10.77
C ALA A 75 32.75 0.17 10.86
N ILE A 76 32.52 0.63 12.09
CA ILE A 76 32.16 2.01 12.42
C ILE A 76 33.14 2.50 13.48
N ARG A 77 33.71 3.68 13.27
CA ARG A 77 34.66 4.29 14.21
C ARG A 77 34.15 5.66 14.66
N SER A 78 34.20 5.89 15.96
CA SER A 78 34.16 7.25 16.53
C SER A 78 35.52 7.90 16.27
N LYS A 79 35.53 9.06 15.63
CA LYS A 79 36.74 9.87 15.38
C LYS A 79 36.89 11.01 16.38
N SER A 80 35.81 11.36 17.05
CA SER A 80 35.71 12.37 18.11
C SER A 80 34.88 11.79 19.27
N PRO A 81 35.01 12.28 20.50
CA PRO A 81 34.02 12.00 21.54
C PRO A 81 32.66 12.65 21.19
N SER A 82 31.55 12.09 21.67
CA SER A 82 30.26 12.78 21.68
C SER A 82 30.40 14.14 22.35
N ARG A 83 29.78 15.15 21.76
CA ARG A 83 29.74 16.52 22.30
C ARG A 83 28.55 16.75 23.20
N ASN A 84 27.62 15.81 23.22
CA ASN A 84 26.42 15.86 24.01
C ASN A 84 26.57 14.95 25.23
N GLU A 85 26.61 15.56 26.42
CA GLU A 85 26.73 14.84 27.70
C GLU A 85 25.48 14.00 28.06
N LYS A 86 24.35 14.23 27.37
CA LYS A 86 23.07 13.58 27.65
C LYS A 86 22.69 12.53 26.60
N VAL A 87 23.18 12.68 25.38
CA VAL A 87 22.90 11.79 24.25
C VAL A 87 24.21 11.08 23.88
N PRO A 88 24.37 9.81 24.28
CA PRO A 88 25.54 9.05 23.90
C PRO A 88 25.54 8.78 22.39
N ARG A 89 26.74 8.69 21.83
CA ARG A 89 26.94 8.31 20.44
C ARG A 89 26.77 6.81 20.31
N MET A 90 25.63 6.40 19.77
CA MET A 90 25.26 4.99 19.72
C MET A 90 25.03 4.53 18.29
N ILE A 91 25.41 3.28 18.04
CA ILE A 91 24.85 2.51 16.93
C ILE A 91 23.52 1.94 17.38
N CYS A 92 22.43 2.38 16.73
CA CYS A 92 21.07 1.94 17.05
C CYS A 92 20.65 0.73 16.21
N SER A 93 21.06 0.67 14.93
CA SER A 93 20.81 -0.50 14.07
C SER A 93 21.72 -0.52 12.87
N ILE A 94 22.02 -1.73 12.40
CA ILE A 94 22.72 -2.00 11.14
C ILE A 94 21.91 -3.08 10.41
N ALA A 95 21.54 -2.81 9.17
CA ALA A 95 20.88 -3.76 8.29
C ALA A 95 21.62 -3.79 6.95
N LEU A 96 22.11 -4.97 6.58
CA LEU A 96 22.73 -5.21 5.27
C LEU A 96 21.89 -6.25 4.54
N HIS A 97 21.53 -5.94 3.31
CA HIS A 97 20.76 -6.82 2.44
C HIS A 97 21.47 -6.95 1.10
N GLU A 98 21.57 -8.17 0.60
CA GLU A 98 22.00 -8.46 -0.77
C GLU A 98 20.77 -8.78 -1.63
N PHE A 99 20.77 -8.29 -2.87
CA PHE A 99 19.66 -8.39 -3.81
C PHE A 99 20.09 -9.00 -5.13
N GLY A 100 19.17 -9.75 -5.74
CA GLY A 100 19.32 -10.25 -7.10
C GLY A 100 19.27 -9.14 -8.13
N THR A 101 19.32 -9.51 -9.40
CA THR A 101 19.10 -8.57 -10.51
C THR A 101 17.67 -8.06 -10.53
N GLU A 102 17.34 -7.10 -11.40
CA GLU A 102 15.95 -6.63 -11.53
C GLU A 102 15.00 -7.75 -11.97
N GLU A 103 15.47 -8.75 -12.72
CA GLU A 103 14.67 -9.93 -13.10
C GLU A 103 14.29 -10.82 -11.89
N GLU A 104 15.06 -10.75 -10.81
CA GLU A 104 14.82 -11.54 -9.59
C GLU A 104 14.19 -10.72 -8.46
N PHE A 105 14.60 -9.47 -8.32
CA PHE A 105 14.16 -8.56 -7.27
C PHE A 105 14.01 -7.15 -7.81
N HIS A 106 12.75 -6.75 -8.04
CA HIS A 106 12.42 -5.40 -8.44
C HIS A 106 12.51 -4.44 -7.24
N MET A 107 13.41 -3.46 -7.30
CA MET A 107 13.53 -2.47 -6.21
C MET A 107 12.46 -1.37 -6.28
N GLU A 108 11.83 -1.21 -7.45
CA GLU A 108 10.78 -0.23 -7.73
C GLU A 108 9.57 -0.42 -6.80
N ASN A 109 9.03 0.70 -6.29
CA ASN A 109 8.01 0.69 -5.24
C ASN A 109 6.58 0.46 -5.78
N ASP A 110 6.37 0.69 -7.06
CA ASP A 110 5.13 0.48 -7.79
C ASP A 110 5.00 -0.94 -8.38
N TYR A 111 6.08 -1.70 -8.41
CA TYR A 111 6.05 -3.10 -8.84
C TYR A 111 5.35 -3.98 -7.81
N VAL A 112 4.28 -4.67 -8.23
CA VAL A 112 3.52 -5.59 -7.38
C VAL A 112 4.06 -7.01 -7.55
N SER A 113 4.54 -7.60 -6.46
CA SER A 113 5.08 -8.97 -6.41
C SER A 113 4.92 -9.58 -5.02
N ALA A 114 5.53 -10.75 -4.79
CA ALA A 114 5.56 -11.43 -3.50
C ALA A 114 6.91 -11.19 -2.80
N TYR A 115 7.10 -10.01 -2.22
CA TYR A 115 8.34 -9.65 -1.52
C TYR A 115 8.44 -10.40 -0.19
N PRO A 116 9.50 -11.20 0.04
CA PRO A 116 9.64 -11.95 1.27
C PRO A 116 9.84 -11.04 2.49
N THR A 117 9.14 -11.31 3.57
CA THR A 117 9.27 -10.61 4.85
C THR A 117 9.20 -11.60 6.01
N TRP A 118 9.54 -11.15 7.21
CA TRP A 118 9.37 -11.94 8.43
C TRP A 118 8.26 -11.33 9.28
N ASN A 119 7.32 -12.15 9.73
CA ASN A 119 6.29 -11.70 10.66
C ASN A 119 6.81 -11.67 12.12
N PHE A 120 5.99 -11.20 13.05
CA PHE A 120 6.35 -11.08 14.48
C PHE A 120 6.67 -12.44 15.15
N LEU A 121 6.22 -13.55 14.55
CA LEU A 121 6.53 -14.92 14.98
C LEU A 121 7.78 -15.50 14.29
N ARG A 122 8.56 -14.68 13.60
CA ARG A 122 9.73 -15.10 12.80
C ARG A 122 9.40 -16.16 11.74
N LYS A 123 8.18 -16.16 11.21
CA LYS A 123 7.80 -16.96 10.04
C LYS A 123 7.93 -16.11 8.78
N LYS A 124 8.46 -16.71 7.73
CA LYS A 124 8.53 -16.07 6.41
C LYS A 124 7.10 -15.88 5.89
N SER A 125 6.76 -14.65 5.52
CA SER A 125 5.54 -14.31 4.79
C SER A 125 5.91 -13.43 3.60
N TYR A 126 4.90 -12.88 2.93
CA TYR A 126 5.09 -12.01 1.77
C TYR A 126 4.42 -10.67 1.98
N ARG A 127 4.93 -9.64 1.29
CA ARG A 127 4.32 -8.33 1.12
C ARG A 127 4.14 -8.01 -0.36
N PRO A 128 3.14 -7.21 -0.74
CA PRO A 128 2.84 -6.95 -2.15
C PRO A 128 3.85 -6.06 -2.88
N THR A 129 4.58 -5.22 -2.16
CA THR A 129 5.56 -4.27 -2.72
C THR A 129 6.80 -4.22 -1.84
N ASN A 130 7.91 -3.70 -2.39
CA ASN A 130 9.17 -3.55 -1.65
C ASN A 130 9.04 -2.55 -0.49
N ALA A 131 8.81 -1.27 -0.82
CA ALA A 131 8.55 -0.20 0.14
C ALA A 131 7.45 0.79 -0.29
N GLY A 132 6.68 0.49 -1.35
CA GLY A 132 5.64 1.37 -1.88
C GLY A 132 4.30 1.36 -1.15
N CYS A 133 4.31 1.24 0.18
CA CYS A 133 3.10 1.28 0.99
C CYS A 133 3.36 2.12 2.25
N ILE A 134 2.44 3.01 2.60
CA ILE A 134 2.49 3.82 3.83
C ILE A 134 2.71 2.96 5.09
N MET A 135 2.12 1.76 5.13
CA MET A 135 2.29 0.80 6.24
C MET A 135 3.69 0.18 6.35
N ARG A 136 4.56 0.42 5.35
CA ARG A 136 5.96 -0.03 5.32
C ARG A 136 6.91 1.14 5.42
N ASN A 137 6.64 2.20 4.68
CA ASN A 137 7.44 3.41 4.66
C ASN A 137 6.51 4.60 4.88
N MET A 138 6.58 5.18 6.08
CA MET A 138 5.72 6.31 6.48
C MET A 138 5.98 7.59 5.69
N THR A 139 7.03 7.64 4.85
CA THR A 139 7.22 8.73 3.88
C THR A 139 6.38 8.56 2.62
N GLN A 140 5.70 7.41 2.44
CA GLN A 140 4.75 7.20 1.36
C GLN A 140 3.40 7.79 1.72
N GLU A 141 2.74 8.43 0.76
CA GLU A 141 1.42 9.05 0.95
C GLU A 141 0.25 8.10 0.67
N ARG A 142 0.52 6.90 0.16
CA ARG A 142 -0.51 5.97 -0.31
C ARG A 142 -0.29 4.53 0.15
N PHE A 143 -1.38 3.78 0.22
CA PHE A 143 -1.35 2.33 0.32
C PHE A 143 -0.91 1.71 -1.01
N CYS A 144 -0.30 0.53 -0.97
CA CYS A 144 -0.02 -0.20 -2.21
C CYS A 144 -1.32 -0.74 -2.84
N PRO A 145 -1.33 -1.07 -4.14
CA PRO A 145 -2.55 -1.48 -4.86
C PRO A 145 -3.31 -2.63 -4.19
N VAL A 146 -2.59 -3.64 -3.67
CA VAL A 146 -3.21 -4.80 -2.99
C VAL A 146 -3.85 -4.41 -1.66
N CYS A 147 -3.24 -3.48 -0.91
CA CYS A 147 -3.85 -2.96 0.31
C CYS A 147 -5.08 -2.10 0.00
N GLN A 148 -5.06 -1.30 -1.07
CA GLN A 148 -6.21 -0.53 -1.54
C GLN A 148 -7.38 -1.44 -1.91
N GLU A 149 -7.12 -2.48 -2.69
CA GLU A 149 -8.11 -3.51 -3.04
C GLU A 149 -8.69 -4.19 -1.79
N GLY A 150 -7.84 -4.58 -0.84
CA GLY A 150 -8.28 -5.16 0.43
C GLY A 150 -9.17 -4.22 1.25
N MET A 151 -8.87 -2.91 1.27
CA MET A 151 -9.72 -1.90 1.91
C MET A 151 -11.08 -1.79 1.22
N TRP A 152 -11.14 -1.76 -0.11
CA TRP A 152 -12.40 -1.75 -0.85
C TRP A 152 -13.28 -2.94 -0.46
N ILE A 153 -12.71 -4.15 -0.48
CA ILE A 153 -13.44 -5.37 -0.11
C ILE A 153 -13.93 -5.29 1.34
N GLN A 154 -13.08 -4.87 2.27
CA GLN A 154 -13.44 -4.77 3.68
C GLN A 154 -14.55 -3.75 3.93
N PHE A 155 -14.47 -2.55 3.36
CA PHE A 155 -15.50 -1.54 3.55
C PHE A 155 -16.83 -1.94 2.90
N LEU A 156 -16.79 -2.42 1.64
CA LEU A 156 -17.99 -2.87 0.93
C LEU A 156 -18.62 -4.13 1.52
N SER A 157 -17.89 -4.92 2.32
CA SER A 157 -18.49 -6.05 3.06
C SER A 157 -19.47 -5.61 4.15
N THR A 158 -19.40 -4.34 4.58
CA THR A 158 -20.21 -3.80 5.69
C THR A 158 -21.31 -2.86 5.23
N VAL A 159 -21.34 -2.50 3.94
CA VAL A 159 -22.31 -1.58 3.35
C VAL A 159 -22.96 -2.19 2.11
N SER A 160 -24.18 -1.77 1.80
CA SER A 160 -24.86 -2.17 0.56
C SER A 160 -24.65 -1.09 -0.50
N LEU A 161 -24.47 -1.49 -1.77
CA LEU A 161 -24.43 -0.54 -2.89
C LEU A 161 -25.79 0.15 -3.12
N ILE A 162 -26.89 -0.51 -2.72
CA ILE A 162 -28.25 0.03 -2.73
C ILE A 162 -28.52 0.58 -1.32
N ASP A 163 -28.61 1.91 -1.21
CA ASP A 163 -28.92 2.60 0.04
C ASP A 163 -30.42 2.55 0.33
N ASP A 164 -31.24 2.85 -0.69
CA ASP A 164 -32.70 2.89 -0.57
C ASP A 164 -33.38 2.64 -1.91
N LEU A 165 -34.63 2.18 -1.85
CA LEU A 165 -35.52 2.07 -2.99
C LEU A 165 -36.91 2.52 -2.56
N SER A 166 -37.33 3.68 -3.07
CA SER A 166 -38.61 4.30 -2.71
C SER A 166 -39.58 4.24 -3.89
N ILE A 167 -40.82 3.84 -3.61
CA ILE A 167 -41.90 3.72 -4.60
C ILE A 167 -42.90 4.85 -4.35
N SER A 168 -43.27 5.61 -5.39
CA SER A 168 -44.26 6.68 -5.29
C SER A 168 -45.63 6.12 -4.93
N ASN A 169 -46.36 6.82 -4.05
CA ASN A 169 -47.74 6.45 -3.72
C ASN A 169 -48.71 6.79 -4.85
N GLU A 170 -48.34 7.71 -5.73
CA GLU A 170 -49.14 8.10 -6.89
C GLU A 170 -48.85 7.17 -8.07
N SER A 171 -49.92 6.68 -8.70
CA SER A 171 -49.87 5.94 -9.96
C SER A 171 -50.28 6.88 -11.09
N ARG A 172 -49.59 6.77 -12.22
CA ARG A 172 -49.95 7.49 -13.45
C ARG A 172 -51.21 6.88 -14.06
N SER A 173 -51.82 7.61 -14.99
CA SER A 173 -53.02 7.16 -15.73
C SER A 173 -52.80 5.88 -16.55
N ASP A 174 -51.55 5.54 -16.84
CA ASP A 174 -51.13 4.30 -17.52
C ASP A 174 -50.86 3.12 -16.55
N GLY A 175 -51.11 3.31 -15.25
CA GLY A 175 -50.88 2.31 -14.20
C GLY A 175 -49.42 2.17 -13.77
N THR A 176 -48.49 2.99 -14.28
CA THR A 176 -47.09 2.97 -13.84
C THR A 176 -46.89 3.74 -12.54
N ARG A 177 -45.89 3.32 -11.75
CA ARG A 177 -45.48 3.99 -10.50
C ARG A 177 -44.03 4.43 -10.60
N GLY A 178 -43.74 5.61 -10.06
CA GLY A 178 -42.38 6.14 -9.98
C GLY A 178 -41.59 5.34 -8.94
N VAL A 179 -40.39 4.93 -9.30
CA VAL A 179 -39.44 4.26 -8.40
C VAL A 179 -38.14 5.02 -8.46
N THR A 180 -37.65 5.42 -7.29
CA THR A 180 -36.36 6.09 -7.12
C THR A 180 -35.41 5.16 -6.39
N LEU A 181 -34.31 4.81 -7.05
CA LEU A 181 -33.19 4.06 -6.51
C LEU A 181 -32.14 5.04 -5.97
N LYS A 182 -31.77 4.89 -4.71
CA LYS A 182 -30.60 5.55 -4.12
C LYS A 182 -29.48 4.54 -3.98
N THR A 183 -28.34 4.86 -4.58
CA THR A 183 -27.10 4.09 -4.46
C THR A 183 -26.06 4.87 -3.68
N LEU A 184 -25.03 4.16 -3.21
CA LEU A 184 -23.82 4.81 -2.77
C LEU A 184 -23.30 5.78 -3.85
N GLN A 185 -22.79 6.92 -3.41
CA GLN A 185 -22.34 8.01 -4.27
C GLN A 185 -20.95 7.70 -4.85
N PHE A 186 -20.88 6.67 -5.69
CA PHE A 186 -19.69 6.20 -6.39
C PHE A 186 -19.78 6.43 -7.90
N GLY A 187 -18.62 6.37 -8.58
CA GLY A 187 -18.54 6.57 -10.03
C GLY A 187 -19.18 7.88 -10.50
N GLN A 188 -20.15 7.78 -11.41
CA GLN A 188 -20.86 8.93 -11.97
C GLN A 188 -21.71 9.71 -10.95
N PHE A 189 -22.05 9.10 -9.81
CA PHE A 189 -22.87 9.71 -8.76
C PHE A 189 -22.05 10.54 -7.76
N ARG A 190 -20.70 10.50 -7.81
CA ARG A 190 -19.86 11.40 -7.02
C ARG A 190 -20.08 12.86 -7.43
N PRO A 191 -19.98 13.82 -6.49
CA PRO A 191 -19.83 15.24 -6.83
C PRO A 191 -18.69 15.42 -7.83
N GLU A 192 -18.84 16.34 -8.78
CA GLU A 192 -17.90 16.49 -9.92
C GLU A 192 -16.44 16.65 -9.48
N TYR A 193 -16.20 17.42 -8.41
CA TYR A 193 -14.87 17.65 -7.84
C TYR A 193 -14.27 16.44 -7.09
N GLN A 194 -15.04 15.37 -6.88
CA GLN A 194 -14.62 14.12 -6.24
C GLN A 194 -14.62 12.94 -7.21
N ARG A 195 -14.96 13.14 -8.48
CA ARG A 195 -14.96 12.06 -9.47
C ARG A 195 -13.52 11.59 -9.73
N MET A 196 -13.32 10.29 -9.63
CA MET A 196 -12.01 9.66 -9.84
C MET A 196 -11.73 9.54 -11.34
N THR A 197 -10.56 9.98 -11.79
CA THR A 197 -10.06 9.74 -13.15
C THR A 197 -9.52 8.31 -13.23
N GLY A 198 -10.39 7.34 -13.50
CA GLY A 198 -9.97 5.93 -13.52
C GLY A 198 -10.94 4.93 -14.14
N GLY A 199 -12.10 5.37 -14.64
CA GLY A 199 -13.11 4.43 -15.17
C GLY A 199 -13.90 3.70 -14.08
N GLU A 200 -13.98 4.29 -12.88
CA GLU A 200 -14.95 3.90 -11.85
C GLU A 200 -16.38 4.24 -12.30
N PHE A 201 -17.31 3.29 -12.28
CA PHE A 201 -18.73 3.56 -12.55
C PHE A 201 -19.68 2.59 -11.86
N MET A 202 -20.92 3.02 -11.68
CA MET A 202 -22.02 2.22 -11.16
C MET A 202 -22.89 1.74 -12.31
N GLN A 203 -23.06 0.43 -12.45
CA GLN A 203 -23.95 -0.18 -13.43
C GLN A 203 -25.27 -0.55 -12.76
N ILE A 204 -26.40 -0.06 -13.29
CA ILE A 204 -27.75 -0.36 -12.80
C ILE A 204 -28.53 -1.10 -13.87
N ARG A 205 -29.14 -2.22 -13.49
CA ARG A 205 -30.01 -3.01 -14.38
C ARG A 205 -31.34 -3.28 -13.70
N TRP A 206 -32.42 -3.08 -14.45
CA TRP A 206 -33.78 -3.36 -14.02
C TRP A 206 -34.27 -4.61 -14.73
N ILE A 207 -34.80 -5.55 -13.96
CA ILE A 207 -35.20 -6.87 -14.44
C ILE A 207 -36.68 -7.08 -14.07
N GLN A 208 -37.50 -7.39 -15.06
CA GLN A 208 -38.90 -7.79 -14.88
C GLN A 208 -39.07 -9.19 -15.46
N ASN A 209 -39.73 -10.10 -14.73
CA ASN A 209 -39.97 -11.48 -15.20
C ASN A 209 -38.71 -12.18 -15.74
N ASN A 210 -37.57 -12.00 -15.06
CA ASN A 210 -36.24 -12.51 -15.44
C ASN A 210 -35.68 -12.00 -16.79
N ARG A 211 -36.19 -10.87 -17.30
CA ARG A 211 -35.65 -10.19 -18.48
C ARG A 211 -35.18 -8.79 -18.12
N GLU A 212 -33.95 -8.45 -18.51
CA GLU A 212 -33.41 -7.10 -18.39
C GLU A 212 -34.19 -6.15 -19.31
N VAL A 213 -34.59 -5.00 -18.77
CA VAL A 213 -35.27 -3.93 -19.51
C VAL A 213 -34.22 -2.89 -19.87
N GLU A 214 -33.66 -3.02 -21.08
CA GLU A 214 -32.51 -2.23 -21.55
C GLU A 214 -32.80 -0.72 -21.57
N GLU A 215 -34.06 -0.31 -21.78
CA GLU A 215 -34.43 1.10 -21.81
C GLU A 215 -34.23 1.79 -20.45
N LEU A 216 -34.23 1.03 -19.36
CA LEU A 216 -34.10 1.53 -17.99
C LEU A 216 -32.66 1.47 -17.47
N LYS A 217 -31.71 1.00 -18.29
CA LYS A 217 -30.33 0.80 -17.89
C LYS A 217 -29.69 2.09 -17.36
N ASP A 218 -28.95 1.95 -16.27
CA ASP A 218 -28.23 3.04 -15.59
C ASP A 218 -29.12 4.21 -15.11
N GLN A 219 -30.45 4.05 -15.13
CA GLN A 219 -31.40 5.03 -14.60
C GLN A 219 -31.70 4.79 -13.11
N THR A 220 -31.75 5.88 -12.34
CA THR A 220 -32.11 5.87 -10.91
C THR A 220 -33.58 6.15 -10.67
N ASP A 221 -34.20 6.94 -11.53
CA ASP A 221 -35.60 7.36 -11.43
C ASP A 221 -36.37 6.84 -12.63
N VAL A 222 -37.24 5.86 -12.39
CA VAL A 222 -37.91 5.09 -13.44
C VAL A 222 -39.41 5.00 -13.17
N PHE A 223 -40.21 4.81 -14.22
CA PHE A 223 -41.64 4.51 -14.09
C PHE A 223 -41.86 3.04 -14.45
N LEU A 224 -42.31 2.24 -13.49
CA LEU A 224 -42.43 0.79 -13.64
C LEU A 224 -43.90 0.37 -13.68
N THR A 225 -44.19 -0.63 -14.52
CA THR A 225 -45.49 -1.28 -14.58
C THR A 225 -45.70 -2.23 -13.39
N PRO A 226 -46.96 -2.56 -13.05
CA PRO A 226 -47.24 -3.53 -11.99
C PRO A 226 -46.57 -4.89 -12.22
N GLY A 227 -46.12 -5.51 -11.14
CA GLY A 227 -45.50 -6.84 -11.13
C GLY A 227 -44.21 -6.93 -10.33
N ASP A 228 -43.55 -8.09 -10.47
CA ASP A 228 -42.29 -8.42 -9.81
C ASP A 228 -41.09 -7.79 -10.52
N TRP A 229 -40.32 -6.99 -9.78
CA TRP A 229 -39.11 -6.33 -10.26
C TRP A 229 -37.90 -6.70 -9.43
N THR A 230 -36.75 -6.77 -10.08
CA THR A 230 -35.45 -6.86 -9.42
C THR A 230 -34.55 -5.77 -9.99
N VAL A 231 -33.95 -4.99 -9.11
CA VAL A 231 -32.87 -4.08 -9.47
C VAL A 231 -31.55 -4.70 -9.06
N THR A 232 -30.57 -4.67 -9.95
CA THR A 232 -29.20 -5.08 -9.66
C THR A 232 -28.25 -3.92 -9.88
N VAL A 233 -27.37 -3.69 -8.92
CA VAL A 233 -26.35 -2.65 -8.95
C VAL A 233 -24.99 -3.32 -8.89
N LYS A 234 -24.10 -2.97 -9.81
CA LYS A 234 -22.71 -3.42 -9.83
C LYS A 234 -21.78 -2.22 -9.77
N PHE A 235 -20.84 -2.24 -8.84
CA PHE A 235 -19.77 -1.27 -8.77
C PHE A 235 -18.57 -1.75 -9.60
N VAL A 236 -18.14 -0.97 -10.58
CA VAL A 236 -16.94 -1.23 -11.38
C VAL A 236 -15.85 -0.28 -10.93
N ASN A 237 -14.75 -0.83 -10.44
CA ASN A 237 -13.60 -0.07 -9.94
C ASN A 237 -12.30 -0.70 -10.47
N PRO A 238 -11.42 0.05 -11.18
CA PRO A 238 -10.15 -0.46 -11.69
C PRO A 238 -9.18 -0.93 -10.59
N GLU A 239 -9.34 -0.45 -9.36
CA GLU A 239 -8.48 -0.81 -8.23
C GLU A 239 -8.80 -2.21 -7.67
N VAL A 240 -9.99 -2.75 -7.97
CA VAL A 240 -10.40 -4.09 -7.54
C VAL A 240 -10.30 -5.06 -8.71
N LYS A 241 -9.33 -5.97 -8.64
CA LYS A 241 -9.04 -6.98 -9.67
C LYS A 241 -9.77 -8.29 -9.39
N TYR A 242 -10.06 -8.58 -8.12
CA TYR A 242 -10.66 -9.83 -7.70
C TYR A 242 -11.68 -9.62 -6.56
N ASP A 243 -12.93 -10.00 -6.81
CA ASP A 243 -14.03 -9.92 -5.83
C ASP A 243 -14.54 -11.33 -5.47
N PRO A 244 -13.88 -12.03 -4.53
CA PRO A 244 -14.27 -13.39 -4.13
C PRO A 244 -15.58 -13.44 -3.33
N TYR A 245 -16.02 -12.31 -2.77
CA TYR A 245 -17.17 -12.25 -1.87
C TYR A 245 -18.42 -11.65 -2.54
N GLY A 246 -18.30 -11.18 -3.78
CA GLY A 246 -19.39 -10.54 -4.51
C GLY A 246 -19.81 -9.19 -3.92
N VAL A 247 -18.93 -8.51 -3.19
CA VAL A 247 -19.25 -7.24 -2.49
C VAL A 247 -19.38 -6.05 -3.44
N LEU A 248 -18.93 -6.20 -4.70
CA LEU A 248 -19.17 -5.23 -5.76
C LEU A 248 -20.55 -5.36 -6.40
N HIS A 249 -21.42 -6.23 -5.87
CA HIS A 249 -22.74 -6.50 -6.41
C HIS A 249 -23.81 -6.39 -5.31
N ALA A 250 -24.93 -5.75 -5.65
CA ALA A 250 -26.13 -5.73 -4.82
C ALA A 250 -27.37 -5.98 -5.66
N SER A 251 -28.37 -6.64 -5.09
CA SER A 251 -29.66 -6.88 -5.75
C SER A 251 -30.80 -6.73 -4.78
N LYS A 252 -31.90 -6.11 -5.22
CA LYS A 252 -33.13 -5.97 -4.42
C LYS A 252 -34.34 -6.34 -5.27
N ARG A 253 -35.13 -7.28 -4.78
CA ARG A 253 -36.44 -7.65 -5.36
C ARG A 253 -37.55 -6.88 -4.65
N PHE A 254 -38.53 -6.40 -5.40
CA PHE A 254 -39.69 -5.68 -4.90
C PHE A 254 -40.87 -5.85 -5.87
N GLU A 255 -42.06 -5.50 -5.40
CA GLU A 255 -43.29 -5.61 -6.17
C GLU A 255 -43.90 -4.22 -6.37
N ILE A 256 -44.44 -3.98 -7.57
CA ILE A 256 -45.26 -2.83 -7.87
C ILE A 256 -46.71 -3.30 -7.95
N ALA A 257 -47.52 -2.83 -7.01
CA ALA A 257 -48.97 -2.98 -7.01
C ALA A 257 -49.64 -1.88 -7.82
#